data_AF-A0A087LZ92-F1
#
_entry.id   AF-A0A087LZ92-F1
#
_cell.length_a   1.000
_cell.length_b   1.000
_cell.length_c   1.000
_cell.angle_alpha   90.00
_cell.angle_beta   90.00
_cell.angle_gamma   90.00
#
_symmetry.space_group_name_H-M   'P 1'
#
loop_
_entity.id
_entity.type
_entity.pdbx_description
1 polymer ?
#
loop_
_entity_poly.entity_id
_entity_poly.type
_entity_poly.pdbx_seq_one_letter_code
_entity_poly.pdbx_strand_id
1 'polypeptide(L)'
;MPSFIEKIAIPGHQVSEHQRLSEQLEELQFELSLRRENDPVTGLMAVAIRRFMADIYRLISREPGSRSLLRLPAGAEIAPEPLRRALEDAEAGLLAFRRAHSDPDSFREDGWLVQGPPA
;
A
#
# COMPACT_ATOMS: atom_id res chain seq x y z
N MET A 1 -18.75 18.18 -14.54
CA MET A 1 -19.09 16.75 -14.60
C MET A 1 -18.44 16.09 -13.40
N PRO A 2 -19.18 15.67 -12.36
CA PRO A 2 -18.57 14.89 -11.30
C PRO A 2 -18.25 13.52 -11.89
N SER A 3 -16.96 13.19 -11.95
CA SER A 3 -16.52 11.83 -12.25
C SER A 3 -17.00 10.96 -11.09
N PHE A 4 -18.11 10.24 -11.27
CA PHE A 4 -18.47 9.15 -10.38
C PHE A 4 -17.36 8.11 -10.49
N ILE A 5 -16.42 8.12 -9.55
CA ILE A 5 -15.51 6.99 -9.39
C ILE A 5 -16.42 5.84 -8.98
N GLU A 6 -16.64 4.93 -9.91
CA GLU A 6 -17.41 3.72 -9.66
C GLU A 6 -16.69 2.94 -8.55
N LYS A 7 -17.36 2.78 -7.41
CA LYS A 7 -16.80 2.06 -6.27
C LYS A 7 -16.97 0.56 -6.50
N ILE A 8 -15.90 -0.20 -6.34
CA ILE A 8 -15.86 -1.62 -6.71
C ILE A 8 -15.82 -2.47 -5.44
N ALA A 9 -16.66 -3.50 -5.36
CA ALA A 9 -16.59 -4.45 -4.25
C ALA A 9 -15.43 -5.44 -4.44
N ILE A 10 -14.69 -5.71 -3.38
CA ILE A 10 -13.53 -6.63 -3.36
C ILE A 10 -13.77 -7.86 -2.49
N PRO A 11 -13.10 -8.99 -2.76
CA PRO A 11 -13.10 -10.14 -1.87
C PRO A 11 -12.55 -9.79 -0.47
N GLY A 12 -13.07 -10.46 0.57
CA GLY A 12 -12.62 -10.24 1.94
C GLY A 12 -11.12 -10.45 2.17
N HIS A 13 -10.47 -11.34 1.42
CA HIS A 13 -9.02 -11.53 1.55
C HIS A 13 -8.21 -10.29 1.12
N GLN A 14 -8.70 -9.49 0.16
CA GLN A 14 -8.04 -8.25 -0.24
C GLN A 14 -8.19 -7.16 0.83
N VAL A 15 -9.30 -7.17 1.59
CA VAL A 15 -9.46 -6.30 2.77
C VAL A 15 -8.43 -6.66 3.83
N SER A 16 -8.29 -7.94 4.16
CA SER A 16 -7.30 -8.40 5.14
C SER A 16 -5.87 -8.14 4.67
N GLU A 17 -5.59 -8.31 3.37
CA GLU A 17 -4.28 -7.99 2.80
C GLU A 17 -3.98 -6.49 2.85
N HIS A 18 -4.96 -5.63 2.56
CA HIS A 18 -4.82 -4.18 2.72
C HIS A 18 -4.51 -3.80 4.17
N GLN A 19 -5.29 -4.30 5.14
CA GLN A 19 -5.06 -4.04 6.57
C GLN A 19 -3.65 -4.44 7.01
N ARG A 20 -3.23 -5.67 6.68
CA ARG A 20 -1.89 -6.18 6.98
C ARG A 20 -0.79 -5.31 6.36
N LEU A 21 -0.98 -4.85 5.12
CA LEU A 21 0.00 -3.99 4.45
C LEU A 21 0.01 -2.57 5.03
N SER A 22 -1.12 -2.05 5.50
CA SER A 22 -1.19 -0.77 6.21
C SER A 22 -0.46 -0.83 7.55
N GLU A 23 -0.67 -1.87 8.35
CA GLU A 23 0.07 -2.06 9.61
C GLU A 23 1.59 -2.17 9.37
N GLN A 24 1.98 -2.98 8.38
CA GLN A 24 3.38 -3.14 8.00
C GLN A 24 4.00 -1.82 7.45
N LEU A 25 3.22 -0.98 6.79
CA LEU A 25 3.67 0.34 6.34
C LEU A 25 4.05 1.22 7.52
N GLU A 26 3.17 1.31 8.52
CA GLU A 26 3.37 2.13 9.72
C GLU A 26 4.63 1.68 10.48
N GLU A 27 4.82 0.37 10.63
CA GLU A 27 6.04 -0.21 11.23
C GLU A 27 7.31 0.20 10.45
N LEU A 28 7.32 0.03 9.12
CA LEU A 28 8.47 0.36 8.29
C LEU A 28 8.76 1.87 8.27
N GLN A 29 7.73 2.71 8.21
CA GLN A 29 7.87 4.17 8.30
C GLN A 29 8.42 4.58 9.66
N PHE A 30 7.93 3.98 10.74
CA PHE A 30 8.44 4.23 12.09
C PHE A 30 9.91 3.81 12.21
N GLU A 31 10.27 2.61 11.80
CA GLU A 31 11.66 2.12 11.82
C GLU A 31 12.61 3.01 11.01
N LEU A 32 12.16 3.51 9.85
CA LEU A 32 12.94 4.41 9.01
C LEU A 32 13.05 5.81 9.61
N SER A 33 12.05 6.26 10.38
CA SER A 33 12.08 7.55 11.10
C SER A 33 13.12 7.59 12.22
N LEU A 34 13.39 6.45 12.85
CA LEU A 34 14.40 6.32 13.92
C LEU A 34 15.84 6.36 13.39
N ARG A 35 16.04 6.21 12.08
CA ARG A 35 17.37 6.21 11.46
C ARG A 35 17.86 7.62 11.21
N ARG A 36 19.17 7.81 11.40
CA ARG A 36 19.85 9.04 11.00
C ARG A 36 19.79 9.19 9.48
N GLU A 37 19.62 10.43 9.04
CA GLU A 37 19.35 10.77 7.65
C GLU A 37 20.45 10.31 6.65
N ASN A 38 21.67 10.13 7.14
CA ASN A 38 22.83 9.78 6.32
C ASN A 38 23.32 8.33 6.50
N ASP A 39 22.70 7.54 7.38
CA ASP A 39 23.12 6.15 7.58
C ASP A 39 22.46 5.28 6.49
N PRO A 40 23.25 4.64 5.60
CA PRO A 40 22.68 3.81 4.55
C PRO A 40 21.82 2.70 5.15
N VAL A 41 20.67 2.43 4.52
CA VAL A 41 19.87 1.27 4.87
C VAL A 41 20.41 0.08 4.09
N THR A 42 20.99 -0.88 4.81
CA THR A 42 21.69 -2.02 4.21
C THR A 42 20.98 -3.34 4.50
N GLY A 43 21.27 -4.34 3.67
CA GLY A 43 20.95 -5.74 3.93
C GLY A 43 19.45 -6.03 4.03
N LEU A 44 19.02 -6.58 5.17
CA LEU A 44 17.68 -7.13 5.38
C LEU A 44 16.57 -6.08 5.25
N MET A 45 16.78 -4.86 5.72
CA MET A 45 15.77 -3.80 5.70
C MET A 45 15.43 -3.37 4.27
N ALA A 46 16.44 -3.15 3.43
CA ALA A 46 16.23 -2.80 2.03
C ALA A 46 15.55 -3.94 1.24
N VAL A 47 15.80 -5.21 1.62
CA VAL A 47 15.09 -6.36 1.05
C VAL A 47 13.63 -6.41 1.53
N ALA A 48 13.38 -6.16 2.81
CA ALA A 48 12.05 -6.12 3.39
C ALA A 48 11.18 -5.04 2.72
N ILE A 49 11.70 -3.82 2.59
CA ILE A 49 10.99 -2.71 1.93
C ILE A 49 10.72 -3.05 0.46
N ARG A 50 11.69 -3.61 -0.29
CA ARG A 50 11.45 -4.02 -1.69
C ARG A 50 10.36 -5.09 -1.81
N ARG A 51 10.36 -6.08 -0.92
CA ARG A 51 9.32 -7.11 -0.89
C ARG A 51 7.96 -6.50 -0.59
N PHE A 52 7.90 -5.61 0.40
CA PHE A 52 6.70 -4.87 0.77
C PHE A 52 6.13 -4.06 -0.40
N MET A 53 6.98 -3.31 -1.11
CA MET A 53 6.57 -2.58 -2.32
C MET A 53 6.00 -3.51 -3.39
N ALA A 54 6.58 -4.70 -3.57
CA ALA A 54 6.07 -5.70 -4.51
C ALA A 54 4.71 -6.27 -4.08
N ASP A 55 4.48 -6.45 -2.78
CA ASP A 55 3.20 -6.93 -2.24
C ASP A 55 2.10 -5.88 -2.44
N ILE A 56 2.37 -4.58 -2.18
CA ILE A 56 1.42 -3.51 -2.50
C ILE A 56 1.14 -3.47 -4.01
N TYR A 57 2.18 -3.57 -4.84
CA TYR A 57 1.99 -3.59 -6.29
C TYR A 57 1.06 -4.74 -6.71
N ARG A 58 1.18 -5.94 -6.12
CA ARG A 58 0.27 -7.06 -6.41
C ARG A 58 -1.18 -6.77 -6.01
N LEU A 59 -1.38 -6.11 -4.87
CA LEU A 59 -2.72 -5.72 -4.43
C LEU A 59 -3.36 -4.72 -5.40
N ILE A 60 -2.64 -3.65 -5.76
CA ILE A 60 -3.21 -2.53 -6.53
C ILE A 60 -3.16 -2.71 -8.06
N SER A 61 -2.28 -3.57 -8.59
CA SER A 61 -2.11 -3.76 -10.05
C SER A 61 -3.32 -4.43 -10.72
N ARG A 62 -4.20 -5.03 -9.93
CA ARG A 62 -5.43 -5.66 -10.42
C ARG A 62 -6.57 -4.66 -10.57
N GLU A 63 -6.39 -3.41 -10.15
CA GLU A 63 -7.42 -2.38 -10.17
C GLU A 63 -7.48 -1.59 -11.49
N PRO A 64 -8.67 -1.22 -11.96
CA PRO A 64 -8.83 -0.32 -13.11
C PRO A 64 -8.15 1.02 -12.84
N GLY A 65 -7.25 1.44 -13.74
CA GLY A 65 -6.46 2.66 -13.55
C GLY A 65 -5.25 2.50 -12.63
N SER A 66 -4.78 1.26 -12.43
CA SER A 66 -3.64 0.90 -11.58
C SER A 66 -2.46 1.87 -11.69
N ARG A 67 -2.03 2.40 -10.54
CA ARG A 67 -0.86 3.27 -10.39
C ARG A 67 0.42 2.45 -10.45
N SER A 68 1.43 2.95 -11.16
CA SER A 68 2.80 2.42 -11.04
C SER A 68 3.42 2.90 -9.74
N LEU A 69 3.91 1.98 -8.90
CA LEU A 69 4.69 2.34 -7.72
C LEU A 69 6.14 2.68 -8.10
N LEU A 70 6.77 3.49 -7.26
CA LEU A 70 8.18 3.82 -7.33
C LEU A 70 9.02 2.53 -7.22
N ARG A 71 9.86 2.29 -8.22
CA ARG A 71 10.79 1.15 -8.23
C ARG A 71 12.05 1.52 -7.47
N LEU A 72 12.31 0.78 -6.40
CA LEU A 72 13.56 0.89 -5.65
C LEU A 72 14.73 0.26 -6.43
N PRO A 73 15.93 0.85 -6.38
CA PRO A 73 17.10 0.31 -7.06
C PRO A 73 17.49 -1.08 -6.54
N ALA A 74 18.05 -1.89 -7.43
CA ALA A 74 18.65 -3.17 -7.10
C ALA A 74 20.07 -2.94 -6.52
N GLY A 75 20.15 -2.63 -5.23
CA GLY A 75 21.40 -2.49 -4.49
C GLY A 75 21.37 -3.16 -3.11
N ALA A 76 22.53 -3.45 -2.55
CA ALA A 76 22.66 -3.93 -1.16
C ALA A 76 22.51 -2.78 -0.14
N GLU A 77 22.73 -1.55 -0.58
CA GLU A 77 22.64 -0.32 0.21
C GLU A 77 21.79 0.69 -0.54
N ILE A 78 20.87 1.33 0.17
CA ILE A 78 20.01 2.39 -0.37
C ILE A 78 20.03 3.52 0.65
N ALA A 79 20.20 4.76 0.18
CA ALA A 79 20.05 5.93 1.04
C ALA A 79 18.63 5.94 1.67
N PRO A 80 18.47 6.45 2.90
CA PRO A 80 17.15 6.50 3.56
C PRO A 80 16.09 7.23 2.74
N GLU A 81 16.46 8.32 2.06
CA GLU A 81 15.53 9.18 1.34
C GLU A 81 14.74 8.47 0.21
N PRO A 82 15.38 7.74 -0.73
CA PRO A 82 14.67 6.90 -1.69
C PRO A 82 13.69 5.89 -1.06
N LEU A 83 14.02 5.36 0.12
CA LEU A 83 13.15 4.43 0.83
C LEU A 83 11.93 5.15 1.42
N ARG A 84 12.12 6.33 2.02
CA ARG A 84 11.01 7.16 2.52
C ARG A 84 10.02 7.48 1.42
N ARG A 85 10.51 7.96 0.27
CA ARG A 85 9.68 8.25 -0.91
C ARG A 85 8.93 7.02 -1.44
N ALA A 86 9.55 5.84 -1.40
CA ALA A 86 8.87 4.61 -1.78
C ALA A 86 7.73 4.27 -0.81
N LEU A 87 7.95 4.43 0.50
CA LEU A 87 6.91 4.20 1.51
C LEU A 87 5.76 5.24 1.41
N GLU A 88 6.07 6.50 1.12
CA GLU A 88 5.05 7.54 0.85
C GLU A 88 4.21 7.20 -0.40
N ASP A 89 4.84 6.72 -1.47
CA ASP A 89 4.14 6.30 -2.67
C ASP A 89 3.28 5.05 -2.44
N ALA A 90 3.75 4.12 -1.60
CA ALA A 90 3.00 2.98 -1.10
C ALA A 90 1.76 3.40 -0.30
N GLU A 91 1.90 4.38 0.61
CA GLU A 91 0.80 4.96 1.38
C GLU A 91 -0.27 5.53 0.45
N ALA A 92 0.16 6.33 -0.54
CA ALA A 92 -0.74 6.89 -1.54
C ALA A 92 -1.46 5.80 -2.34
N GLY A 93 -0.77 4.69 -2.65
CA GLY A 93 -1.35 3.51 -3.30
C GLY A 93 -2.42 2.82 -2.46
N LEU A 94 -2.14 2.56 -1.18
CA LEU A 94 -3.10 1.94 -0.26
C LEU A 94 -4.31 2.84 0.02
N LEU A 95 -4.11 4.16 0.08
CA LEU A 95 -5.21 5.12 0.23
C LEU A 95 -6.09 5.17 -1.01
N ALA A 96 -5.49 5.16 -2.21
CA ALA A 96 -6.24 5.11 -3.46
C ALA A 96 -7.06 3.82 -3.58
N PHE A 97 -6.46 2.67 -3.23
CA PHE A 97 -7.16 1.39 -3.14
C PHE A 97 -8.35 1.48 -2.18
N ARG A 98 -8.13 1.96 -0.96
CA ARG A 98 -9.21 2.15 0.02
C ARG A 98 -10.34 3.01 -0.54
N ARG A 99 -10.04 4.14 -1.17
CA ARG A 99 -11.07 5.04 -1.76
C ARG A 99 -11.89 4.38 -2.86
N ALA A 100 -11.27 3.51 -3.67
CA ALA A 100 -11.96 2.79 -4.74
C ALA A 100 -12.91 1.70 -4.21
N HIS A 101 -12.63 1.15 -3.02
CA HIS A 101 -13.33 -0.01 -2.46
C HIS A 101 -14.00 0.26 -1.12
N SER A 102 -14.22 1.53 -0.77
CA SER A 102 -14.92 1.90 0.45
C SER A 102 -16.04 2.89 0.17
N ASP A 103 -17.11 2.73 0.92
CA ASP A 103 -18.23 3.66 0.94
C ASP A 103 -18.56 4.04 2.39
N PRO A 104 -18.40 5.31 2.80
CA PRO A 104 -18.84 5.75 4.12
C PRO A 104 -20.34 5.56 4.34
N ASP A 105 -21.13 5.48 3.26
CA ASP A 105 -22.57 5.18 3.33
C ASP A 105 -22.86 3.67 3.27
N SER A 106 -21.83 2.81 3.31
CA SER A 106 -22.04 1.35 3.36
C SER A 106 -22.65 0.94 4.70
N PHE A 107 -23.47 -0.12 4.69
CA PHE A 107 -24.05 -0.71 5.90
C PHE A 107 -23.03 -1.46 6.79
N ARG A 108 -21.73 -1.47 6.43
CA ARG A 108 -20.67 -2.12 7.21
C ARG A 108 -19.92 -1.10 8.05
N GLU A 109 -19.63 -1.46 9.30
CA GLU A 109 -18.86 -0.62 10.22
C GLU A 109 -17.44 -0.31 9.72
N ASP A 110 -16.86 -1.24 8.96
CA ASP A 110 -15.52 -1.11 8.38
C ASP A 110 -15.52 -0.31 7.07
N GLY A 111 -16.68 0.15 6.57
CA GLY A 111 -16.82 0.95 5.35
C GLY A 111 -16.36 0.25 4.06
N TRP A 112 -15.95 -1.03 4.10
CA TRP A 112 -15.47 -1.74 2.91
C TRP A 112 -16.64 -2.23 2.07
N LEU A 113 -16.53 -2.10 0.75
CA LEU A 113 -17.41 -2.79 -0.17
C LEU A 113 -16.87 -4.22 -0.38
N VAL A 114 -17.47 -5.19 0.31
CA VAL A 114 -17.05 -6.59 0.25
C VAL A 114 -17.99 -7.38 -0.65
N GLN A 115 -17.43 -8.18 -1.56
CA GLN A 115 -18.21 -9.14 -2.34
C GLN A 115 -18.88 -10.13 -1.38
N GLY A 116 -20.21 -10.21 -1.39
CA GLY A 116 -20.95 -11.21 -0.64
C GLY A 116 -20.72 -12.63 -1.21
N PRO A 117 -21.04 -13.69 -0.45
CA PRO A 117 -21.09 -15.02 -1.05
C PRO A 117 -22.09 -15.00 -2.24
N PRO A 118 -21.84 -15.75 -3.33
CA PRO A 118 -22.89 -15.96 -4.32
C PRO A 118 -24.12 -16.52 -3.61
N ALA A 119 -25.28 -15.93 -3.91
CA ALA A 119 -26.58 -16.35 -3.40
C ALA A 119 -26.87 -17.82 -3.70
#